data_AF-A0A2U1LFK9-F1
#
_entry.id   AF-A0A2U1LFK9-F1
#
_cell.length_a   1.000
_cell.length_b   1.000
_cell.length_c   1.000
_cell.angle_alpha   90.00
_cell.angle_beta   90.00
_cell.angle_gamma   90.00
#
_symmetry.space_group_name_H-M   'P 1'
#
loop_
_entity.id
_entity.type
_entity.pdbx_description
1 polymer ?
#
loop_
_entity_poly.entity_id
_entity_poly.type
_entity_poly.pdbx_seq_one_letter_code
_entity_poly.pdbx_strand_id
1 'polypeptide(L)'
;MPDLPRDILIDILLRLPTKSVGQFKSVCKCWFSLISSADFVKLHHRQAILDADHYRVLIASSYSLHSVNFASLSCYEGFDDDDANAIVSLNNPCEKESVVYKLWGSCYGLVYFVCYNECILFWNPTTHITRLIPASSTSFSDGTRFYGLGYDHIIDDYKMVRASYSVSAKSISSEVFNLKSHLWKTVQVSHIDINNPVEIGIFSNVSVHWLASQGGDLNKHNTILSFDVKEELFIETALPNVTYTEYTGFTCLGDLKGCMYAVYGGSDDIDLDVWVMKEYGVVNSWSKIIRLNWVEFDVDYGMHPLCFIHEDDVVIDLDAWNIVRYNLSSKTMKMFKKCSTDWHLSLVYTESLVSPYG
;
A
#
# COMPACT_ATOMS: atom_id res chain seq x y z
N MET A 1 8.34 -29.84 -28.08
CA MET A 1 6.91 -29.54 -27.84
C MET A 1 6.35 -29.00 -29.15
N PRO A 2 5.13 -29.36 -29.59
CA PRO A 2 4.52 -28.65 -30.70
C PRO A 2 4.55 -27.14 -30.39
N ASP A 3 4.97 -26.34 -31.37
CA ASP A 3 5.17 -24.90 -31.18
C ASP A 3 3.82 -24.24 -30.91
N LEU A 4 3.52 -24.03 -29.63
CA LEU A 4 2.38 -23.25 -29.20
C LEU A 4 2.56 -21.83 -29.75
N PRO A 5 1.55 -21.24 -30.41
CA PRO A 5 1.62 -19.87 -30.90
C PRO A 5 2.03 -18.89 -29.79
N ARG A 6 2.85 -17.89 -30.13
CA ARG A 6 3.47 -16.98 -29.14
C ARG A 6 2.43 -16.20 -28.34
N ASP A 7 1.35 -15.80 -28.99
CA ASP A 7 0.19 -15.12 -28.40
C ASP A 7 -0.52 -16.00 -27.36
N ILE A 8 -0.74 -17.28 -27.67
CA ILE A 8 -1.33 -18.24 -26.72
C ILE A 8 -0.40 -18.48 -25.54
N LEU A 9 0.91 -18.57 -25.78
CA LEU A 9 1.89 -18.68 -24.70
C LEU A 9 1.85 -17.45 -23.76
N ILE A 10 1.78 -16.24 -24.32
CA ILE A 10 1.66 -15.01 -23.54
C ILE A 10 0.38 -15.04 -22.70
N ASP A 11 -0.78 -15.34 -23.30
CA ASP A 11 -2.06 -15.42 -22.59
C ASP A 11 -2.03 -16.42 -21.43
N ILE A 12 -1.43 -17.59 -21.64
CA ILE A 12 -1.24 -18.58 -20.56
C ILE A 12 -0.38 -17.99 -19.44
N LEU A 13 0.77 -17.41 -19.77
CA LEU A 13 1.69 -16.88 -18.76
C LEU A 13 1.12 -15.68 -18.00
N LEU A 14 0.26 -14.86 -18.62
CA LEU A 14 -0.39 -13.72 -17.97
C LEU A 14 -1.43 -14.13 -16.92
N ARG A 15 -1.91 -15.37 -16.94
CA ARG A 15 -2.90 -15.91 -16.00
C ARG A 15 -2.29 -16.69 -14.85
N LEU A 16 -0.98 -16.85 -14.83
CA LEU A 16 -0.28 -17.64 -13.81
C LEU A 16 0.22 -16.72 -12.69
N PRO A 17 0.35 -17.23 -11.46
CA PRO A 17 0.91 -16.46 -10.36
C PRO A 17 2.30 -15.91 -10.70
N THR A 18 2.55 -14.65 -10.34
CA THR A 18 3.81 -13.93 -10.62
C THR A 18 5.05 -14.74 -10.25
N LYS A 19 5.03 -15.41 -9.09
CA LYS A 19 6.14 -16.25 -8.62
C LYS A 19 6.46 -17.40 -9.60
N SER A 20 5.45 -18.11 -10.07
CA SER A 20 5.60 -19.20 -11.04
C SER A 20 6.14 -18.69 -12.37
N VAL A 21 5.61 -17.56 -12.86
CA VAL A 21 6.10 -16.91 -14.08
C VAL A 21 7.57 -16.53 -13.95
N GLY A 22 7.98 -15.99 -12.80
CA GLY A 22 9.38 -15.70 -12.48
C GLY A 22 10.27 -16.96 -12.56
N GLN A 23 9.83 -18.09 -12.01
CA GLN A 23 10.56 -19.36 -12.05
C GLN A 23 10.69 -19.92 -13.47
N PHE A 24 9.70 -19.69 -14.34
CA PHE A 24 9.75 -20.17 -15.72
C PHE A 24 10.81 -19.50 -16.60
N LYS A 25 11.39 -18.39 -16.14
CA LYS A 25 12.62 -17.83 -16.76
C LYS A 25 13.75 -18.86 -16.84
N SER A 26 13.77 -19.86 -15.94
CA SER A 26 14.80 -20.91 -15.90
C SER A 26 14.54 -22.08 -16.87
N VAL A 27 13.38 -22.14 -17.53
CA VAL A 27 13.00 -23.27 -18.40
C VAL A 27 13.79 -23.26 -19.71
N CYS A 28 13.80 -22.13 -20.42
CA CYS A 28 14.60 -21.97 -21.65
C CYS A 28 14.86 -20.49 -21.99
N LYS A 29 15.79 -20.24 -22.91
CA LYS A 29 16.17 -18.87 -23.33
C LYS A 29 15.01 -18.08 -23.94
N CYS A 30 14.12 -18.74 -24.68
CA CYS A 30 12.96 -18.07 -25.27
C CYS A 30 12.00 -17.55 -24.19
N TRP A 31 11.74 -18.36 -23.16
CA TRP A 31 10.89 -17.98 -22.03
C TRP A 31 11.55 -16.90 -21.18
N PHE A 32 12.86 -17.04 -20.90
CA PHE A 32 13.63 -15.99 -20.24
C PHE A 32 13.50 -14.64 -20.97
N SER A 33 13.69 -14.64 -22.30
CA SER A 33 13.60 -13.43 -23.12
C SER A 33 12.18 -12.86 -23.19
N LEU A 34 11.16 -13.71 -23.26
CA LEU A 34 9.77 -13.28 -23.29
C LEU A 34 9.36 -12.65 -21.96
N ILE A 35 9.58 -13.36 -20.85
CA ILE A 35 9.14 -12.96 -19.51
C ILE A 35 9.94 -11.75 -19.00
N SER A 36 11.19 -11.60 -19.43
CA SER A 36 12.02 -10.44 -19.08
C SER A 36 11.81 -9.25 -20.01
N SER A 37 10.98 -9.37 -21.06
CA SER A 37 10.66 -8.24 -21.93
C SER A 37 9.79 -7.22 -21.22
N ALA A 38 10.03 -5.93 -21.48
CA ALA A 38 9.27 -4.84 -20.87
C ALA A 38 7.77 -4.96 -21.17
N ASP A 39 7.39 -5.34 -22.39
CA ASP A 39 5.99 -5.49 -22.79
C ASP A 39 5.28 -6.58 -21.99
N PHE A 40 5.93 -7.74 -21.79
CA PHE A 40 5.35 -8.81 -20.98
C PHE A 40 5.21 -8.40 -19.52
N VAL A 41 6.26 -7.80 -18.92
CA VAL A 41 6.22 -7.32 -17.53
C VAL A 41 5.08 -6.33 -17.34
N LYS A 42 4.89 -5.39 -18.28
CA LYS A 42 3.78 -4.42 -18.24
C LYS A 42 2.41 -5.08 -18.34
N LEU A 43 2.22 -5.99 -19.29
CA LEU A 43 0.95 -6.70 -19.46
C LEU A 43 0.60 -7.52 -18.21
N HIS A 44 1.58 -8.28 -17.70
CA HIS A 44 1.41 -9.07 -16.49
C HIS A 44 1.12 -8.18 -15.29
N HIS A 45 1.81 -7.04 -15.19
CA HIS A 45 1.64 -6.13 -14.07
C HIS A 45 0.23 -5.51 -14.05
N ARG A 46 -0.27 -5.05 -15.21
CA ARG A 46 -1.64 -4.54 -15.34
C ARG A 46 -2.69 -5.58 -14.93
N GLN A 47 -2.48 -6.84 -15.32
CA GLN A 47 -3.37 -7.93 -14.92
C GLN A 47 -3.32 -8.16 -13.41
N ALA A 48 -2.12 -8.21 -12.83
CA ALA A 48 -1.92 -8.45 -11.40
C ALA A 48 -2.53 -7.34 -10.51
N ILE A 49 -2.54 -6.08 -10.96
CA ILE A 49 -3.20 -4.99 -10.21
C ILE A 49 -4.72 -5.19 -10.12
N LEU A 50 -5.33 -5.80 -11.13
CA LEU A 50 -6.78 -5.98 -11.19
C LEU A 50 -7.26 -7.26 -10.50
N ASP A 51 -6.33 -8.13 -10.11
CA ASP A 51 -6.61 -9.47 -9.61
C ASP A 51 -6.17 -9.61 -8.15
N ALA A 52 -7.14 -9.74 -7.25
CA ALA A 52 -6.91 -9.87 -5.82
C ALA A 52 -6.08 -11.12 -5.46
N ASP A 53 -6.01 -12.14 -6.32
CA ASP A 53 -5.17 -13.33 -6.11
C ASP A 53 -3.67 -13.00 -6.14
N HIS A 54 -3.29 -11.82 -6.65
CA HIS A 54 -1.93 -11.31 -6.63
C HIS A 54 -1.63 -10.48 -5.39
N TYR A 55 -2.61 -10.18 -4.54
CA TYR A 55 -2.38 -9.40 -3.33
C TYR A 55 -1.82 -10.28 -2.23
N ARG A 56 -0.89 -9.72 -1.47
CA ARG A 56 -0.25 -10.36 -0.32
C ARG A 56 -0.24 -9.38 0.83
N VAL A 57 -0.27 -9.91 2.05
CA VAL A 57 0.00 -9.13 3.25
C VAL A 57 1.47 -9.30 3.60
N LEU A 58 2.21 -8.20 3.62
CA LEU A 58 3.56 -8.15 4.15
C LEU A 58 3.45 -7.86 5.65
N ILE A 59 4.05 -8.73 6.47
CA ILE A 59 4.08 -8.63 7.92
C ILE A 59 5.54 -8.47 8.35
N ALA A 60 5.87 -7.40 9.07
CA ALA A 60 7.19 -7.25 9.67
C ALA A 60 7.12 -7.05 11.17
N SER A 61 8.01 -7.75 11.86
CA SER A 61 8.33 -7.50 13.25
C SER A 61 9.81 -7.16 13.40
N SER A 62 10.26 -6.95 14.64
CA SER A 62 11.64 -6.61 14.97
C SER A 62 12.69 -7.56 14.36
N TYR A 63 12.34 -8.82 14.12
CA TYR A 63 13.29 -9.87 13.72
C TYR A 63 12.84 -10.69 12.51
N SER A 64 11.69 -10.39 11.92
CA SER A 64 11.15 -11.22 10.85
C SER A 64 10.34 -10.43 9.84
N LEU A 65 10.36 -10.90 8.59
CA LEU A 65 9.60 -10.35 7.50
C LEU A 65 8.93 -11.50 6.76
N HIS A 66 7.62 -11.42 6.57
CA HIS A 66 6.83 -12.47 5.95
C HIS A 66 5.91 -11.91 4.88
N SER A 67 5.74 -12.64 3.79
CA SER A 67 4.66 -12.42 2.83
C SER A 67 3.64 -13.53 2.97
N VAL A 68 2.36 -13.14 3.09
CA VAL A 68 1.24 -14.05 3.30
C VAL A 68 0.26 -13.95 2.15
N ASN A 69 -0.03 -15.09 1.53
CA ASN A 69 -1.11 -15.28 0.59
C ASN A 69 -2.40 -15.62 1.34
N PHE A 70 -3.21 -14.60 1.61
CA PHE A 70 -4.51 -14.75 2.27
C PHE A 70 -5.58 -15.43 1.42
N ALA A 71 -5.33 -15.71 0.13
CA ALA A 71 -6.22 -16.53 -0.67
C ALA A 71 -6.02 -18.04 -0.39
N SER A 72 -4.86 -18.44 0.13
CA SER A 72 -4.56 -19.83 0.46
C SER A 72 -5.15 -20.22 1.83
N LEU A 73 -5.84 -21.36 1.90
CA LEU A 73 -6.41 -21.85 3.15
C LEU A 73 -5.34 -22.21 4.18
N SER A 74 -4.14 -22.61 3.73
CA SER A 74 -3.05 -23.01 4.63
C SER A 74 -2.42 -21.85 5.40
N CYS A 75 -2.72 -20.59 5.05
CA CYS A 75 -2.30 -19.44 5.84
C CYS A 75 -3.12 -19.26 7.13
N TYR A 76 -4.25 -19.96 7.28
CA TYR A 76 -5.15 -19.84 8.43
C TYR A 76 -4.92 -20.94 9.46
N GLU A 77 -5.19 -20.63 10.73
CA GLU A 77 -5.16 -21.60 11.81
C GLU A 77 -6.20 -22.73 11.59
N GLY A 78 -5.90 -23.94 12.06
CA GLY A 78 -6.77 -25.10 11.92
C GLY A 78 -6.75 -25.77 10.54
N PHE A 79 -5.91 -25.30 9.61
CA PHE A 79 -5.64 -25.96 8.33
C PHE A 79 -4.22 -26.55 8.33
N ASP A 80 -4.13 -27.88 8.27
CA ASP A 80 -2.86 -28.63 8.21
C ASP A 80 -2.36 -28.85 6.77
N ASP A 81 -2.84 -28.05 5.81
CA ASP A 81 -2.46 -28.24 4.41
C ASP A 81 -1.01 -27.82 4.16
N ASP A 82 -0.28 -28.65 3.41
CA ASP A 82 1.17 -28.59 3.15
C ASP A 82 1.54 -27.54 2.09
N ASP A 83 0.67 -26.57 1.81
CA ASP A 83 0.99 -25.47 0.89
C ASP A 83 2.03 -24.54 1.54
N ALA A 84 3.28 -24.95 1.40
CA ALA A 84 4.50 -24.28 1.85
C ALA A 84 4.69 -22.89 1.23
N ASN A 85 3.82 -22.45 0.32
CA ASN A 85 3.90 -21.14 -0.32
C ASN A 85 2.94 -20.09 0.25
N ALA A 86 2.03 -20.46 1.16
CA ALA A 86 1.06 -19.50 1.69
C ALA A 86 1.69 -18.47 2.63
N ILE A 87 2.72 -18.86 3.38
CA ILE A 87 3.51 -17.97 4.24
C ILE A 87 4.96 -18.14 3.84
N VAL A 88 5.57 -17.06 3.35
CA VAL A 88 6.96 -17.06 2.89
C VAL A 88 7.77 -16.12 3.78
N SER A 89 8.77 -16.66 4.48
CA SER A 89 9.76 -15.83 5.16
C SER A 89 10.67 -15.15 4.14
N LEU A 90 10.85 -13.84 4.31
CA LEU A 90 11.63 -12.98 3.44
C LEU A 90 12.85 -12.46 4.20
N ASN A 91 13.96 -12.28 3.49
CA ASN A 91 15.11 -11.58 4.05
C ASN A 91 14.79 -10.09 4.14
N ASN A 92 15.29 -9.44 5.20
CA ASN A 92 15.14 -8.00 5.37
C ASN A 92 15.87 -7.26 4.22
N PRO A 93 15.16 -6.50 3.37
CA PRO A 93 15.78 -5.80 2.25
C PRO A 93 16.75 -4.70 2.70
N CYS A 94 16.58 -4.17 3.92
CA CYS A 94 17.41 -3.10 4.46
C CYS A 94 18.74 -3.59 5.04
N GLU A 95 18.87 -4.88 5.41
CA GLU A 95 20.13 -5.44 5.93
C GLU A 95 21.26 -5.36 4.90
N LYS A 96 20.97 -5.67 3.62
CA LYS A 96 21.94 -5.58 2.53
C LYS A 96 22.50 -4.18 2.35
N GLU A 97 21.66 -3.18 2.58
CA GLU A 97 21.99 -1.76 2.44
C GLU A 97 22.54 -1.16 3.75
N SER A 98 22.62 -1.94 4.83
CA SER A 98 23.02 -1.48 6.18
C SER A 98 22.20 -0.27 6.67
N VAL A 99 20.90 -0.25 6.36
CA VAL A 99 19.95 0.77 6.80
C VAL A 99 18.90 0.16 7.72
N VAL A 100 18.22 1.01 8.50
CA VAL A 100 17.07 0.61 9.32
C VAL A 100 15.87 1.42 8.85
N TYR A 101 14.75 0.74 8.59
CA TYR A 101 13.53 1.40 8.12
C TYR A 101 12.66 1.86 9.29
N LYS A 102 11.99 3.01 9.10
CA LYS A 102 11.01 3.58 10.03
C LYS A 102 9.60 3.36 9.53
N LEU A 103 9.41 3.57 8.22
CA LEU A 103 8.10 3.57 7.57
C LEU A 103 8.18 2.83 6.24
N TRP A 104 7.01 2.45 5.75
CA TRP A 104 6.89 1.78 4.48
C TRP A 104 5.55 2.05 3.81
N GLY A 105 5.52 1.86 2.50
CA GLY A 105 4.29 1.88 1.72
C GLY A 105 4.46 1.04 0.47
N SER A 106 3.39 0.88 -0.27
CA SER A 106 3.41 0.13 -1.52
C SER A 106 2.66 0.87 -2.61
N CYS A 107 3.07 0.63 -3.84
CA CYS A 107 2.32 1.01 -5.02
C CYS A 107 2.60 -0.04 -6.08
N TYR A 108 1.54 -0.74 -6.50
CA TYR A 108 1.54 -1.57 -7.70
C TYR A 108 2.83 -2.38 -7.86
N GLY A 109 3.09 -3.34 -6.97
CA GLY A 109 4.26 -4.22 -7.13
C GLY A 109 5.53 -3.79 -6.42
N LEU A 110 5.73 -2.50 -6.17
CA LEU A 110 6.87 -1.98 -5.43
C LEU A 110 6.48 -1.65 -4.00
N VAL A 111 7.32 -2.07 -3.06
CA VAL A 111 7.33 -1.62 -1.67
C VAL A 111 8.47 -0.63 -1.53
N TYR A 112 8.22 0.50 -0.88
CA TYR A 112 9.27 1.43 -0.51
C TYR A 112 9.42 1.50 1.00
N PHE A 113 10.65 1.66 1.46
CA PHE A 113 10.99 1.90 2.85
C PHE A 113 11.58 3.29 2.98
N VAL A 114 11.13 4.03 3.98
CA VAL A 114 11.79 5.25 4.44
C VAL A 114 12.66 4.88 5.62
N CYS A 115 13.97 4.99 5.42
CA CYS A 115 14.98 4.65 6.39
C CYS A 115 15.40 5.85 7.24
N TYR A 116 16.13 5.58 8.33
CA TYR A 116 16.82 6.66 9.05
C TYR A 116 17.66 7.49 8.09
N ASN A 117 17.77 8.79 8.38
CA ASN A 117 18.38 9.81 7.51
C ASN A 117 17.64 10.05 6.18
N GLU A 118 16.35 9.68 6.08
CA GLU A 118 15.50 9.91 4.91
C GLU A 118 15.95 9.20 3.62
N CYS A 119 16.79 8.18 3.76
CA CYS A 119 17.12 7.29 2.67
C CYS A 119 15.86 6.52 2.24
N ILE A 120 15.62 6.40 0.94
CA ILE A 120 14.46 5.70 0.39
C ILE A 120 14.96 4.45 -0.34
N LEU A 121 14.49 3.28 0.10
CA LEU A 121 14.80 2.00 -0.52
C LEU A 121 13.56 1.48 -1.24
N PHE A 122 13.68 1.21 -2.54
CA PHE A 122 12.68 0.48 -3.29
C PHE A 122 12.98 -1.01 -3.26
N TRP A 123 11.93 -1.81 -3.21
CA TRP A 123 12.02 -3.26 -3.17
C TRP A 123 10.83 -3.88 -3.90
N ASN A 124 11.11 -4.87 -4.73
CA ASN A 124 10.07 -5.78 -5.20
C ASN A 124 10.16 -7.09 -4.38
N PRO A 125 9.16 -7.40 -3.54
CA PRO A 125 9.18 -8.61 -2.71
C PRO A 125 9.20 -9.91 -3.51
N THR A 126 8.58 -9.96 -4.70
CA THR A 126 8.48 -11.16 -5.54
C THR A 126 9.78 -11.45 -6.28
N THR A 127 10.49 -10.42 -6.76
CA THR A 127 11.78 -10.59 -7.46
C THR A 127 12.98 -10.49 -6.52
N HIS A 128 12.77 -10.05 -5.27
CA HIS A 128 13.80 -9.76 -4.26
C HIS A 128 14.84 -8.71 -4.69
N ILE A 129 14.54 -7.93 -5.73
CA ILE A 129 15.42 -6.86 -6.21
C ILE A 129 15.17 -5.63 -5.35
N THR A 130 16.25 -5.05 -4.83
CA THR A 130 16.25 -3.81 -4.07
C THR A 130 16.97 -2.71 -4.86
N ARG A 131 16.66 -1.46 -4.55
CA ARG A 131 17.37 -0.29 -5.07
C ARG A 131 17.27 0.88 -4.12
N LEU A 132 18.41 1.36 -3.65
CA LEU A 132 18.48 2.64 -2.95
C LEU A 132 18.29 3.79 -3.94
N ILE A 133 17.36 4.69 -3.66
CA ILE A 133 17.10 5.87 -4.48
C ILE A 133 18.15 6.95 -4.13
N PRO A 134 18.69 7.68 -5.12
CA PRO A 134 19.64 8.76 -4.85
C PRO A 134 19.08 9.75 -3.84
N ALA A 135 19.90 10.17 -2.87
CA ALA A 135 19.51 11.20 -1.93
C ALA A 135 19.22 12.52 -2.69
N SER A 136 18.17 13.22 -2.27
CA SER A 136 17.95 14.59 -2.75
C SER A 136 18.98 15.52 -2.11
N SER A 137 19.38 16.57 -2.85
CA SER A 137 20.22 17.65 -2.33
C SER A 137 19.48 18.58 -1.36
N THR A 138 18.14 18.56 -1.40
CA THR A 138 17.31 19.39 -0.52
C THR A 138 17.19 18.71 0.83
N SER A 139 17.37 19.43 1.93
CA SER A 139 17.03 18.95 3.27
C SER A 139 15.79 19.69 3.77
N PHE A 140 14.86 18.95 4.37
CA PHE A 140 13.74 19.57 5.07
C PHE A 140 14.18 19.86 6.51
N SER A 141 14.45 21.12 6.81
CA SER A 141 14.97 21.56 8.12
C SER A 141 13.96 21.43 9.26
N ASP A 142 12.67 21.54 8.93
CA ASP A 142 11.56 21.56 9.87
C ASP A 142 10.31 20.93 9.27
N GLY A 143 9.42 20.46 10.15
CA GLY A 143 8.06 20.07 9.76
C GLY A 143 7.72 18.58 9.85
N THR A 144 6.44 18.30 9.62
CA THR A 144 5.88 16.96 9.53
C THR A 144 6.16 16.40 8.14
N ARG A 145 6.94 15.32 8.07
CA ARG A 145 7.38 14.71 6.81
C ARG A 145 6.42 13.63 6.38
N PHE A 146 6.15 13.58 5.08
CA PHE A 146 5.28 12.58 4.50
C PHE A 146 5.78 12.15 3.12
N TYR A 147 5.46 10.91 2.79
CA TYR A 147 5.99 10.19 1.63
C TYR A 147 4.88 9.43 0.95
N GLY A 148 5.05 9.19 -0.34
CA GLY A 148 4.14 8.33 -1.07
C GLY A 148 4.65 7.97 -2.45
N LEU A 149 4.33 6.76 -2.88
CA LEU A 149 4.69 6.26 -4.19
C LEU A 149 3.43 6.20 -5.05
N GLY A 150 3.48 6.78 -6.24
CA GLY A 150 2.39 6.69 -7.21
C GLY A 150 2.89 6.21 -8.56
N TYR A 151 1.97 5.73 -9.40
CA TYR A 151 2.28 5.23 -10.74
C TYR A 151 1.55 6.05 -11.81
N ASP A 152 2.33 6.67 -12.70
CA ASP A 152 1.83 7.44 -13.83
C ASP A 152 1.61 6.50 -15.02
N HIS A 153 0.35 6.15 -15.29
CA HIS A 153 0.00 5.25 -16.38
C HIS A 153 0.23 5.83 -17.79
N ILE A 154 0.38 7.16 -17.91
CA ILE A 154 0.58 7.85 -19.20
C ILE A 154 2.02 7.70 -19.66
N ILE A 155 2.97 7.95 -18.75
CA ILE A 155 4.41 7.81 -19.03
C ILE A 155 4.99 6.47 -18.57
N ASP A 156 4.15 5.63 -17.95
CA ASP A 156 4.48 4.31 -17.43
C ASP A 156 5.64 4.38 -16.42
N ASP A 157 5.60 5.33 -15.49
CA ASP A 157 6.70 5.58 -14.55
C ASP A 157 6.20 5.66 -13.11
N TYR A 158 7.04 5.28 -12.16
CA TYR A 158 6.77 5.50 -10.74
C TYR A 158 7.29 6.89 -10.33
N LYS A 159 6.49 7.57 -9.51
CA LYS A 159 6.84 8.86 -8.92
C LYS A 159 6.83 8.73 -7.40
N MET A 160 7.99 8.91 -6.77
CA MET A 160 8.11 9.01 -5.33
C MET A 160 7.99 10.46 -4.91
N VAL A 161 6.93 10.76 -4.17
CA VAL A 161 6.72 12.06 -3.53
C VAL A 161 7.34 12.01 -2.15
N ARG A 162 8.17 13.00 -1.85
CA ARG A 162 8.55 13.31 -0.47
C ARG A 162 8.27 14.78 -0.20
N ALA A 163 7.71 15.08 0.96
CA ALA A 163 7.33 16.42 1.32
C ALA A 163 7.44 16.66 2.82
N SER A 164 7.51 17.93 3.20
CA SER A 164 7.48 18.38 4.59
C SER A 164 6.55 19.56 4.72
N TYR A 165 5.68 19.52 5.73
CA TYR A 165 4.85 20.65 6.12
C TYR A 165 5.50 21.42 7.26
N SER A 166 5.89 22.67 7.00
CA SER A 166 6.42 23.57 8.03
C SER A 166 5.27 24.34 8.71
N VAL A 167 5.10 24.12 10.02
CA VAL A 167 4.14 24.87 10.85
C VAL A 167 4.52 26.36 10.91
N SER A 168 5.82 26.67 10.90
CA SER A 168 6.30 28.06 11.01
C SER A 168 6.04 28.85 9.73
N ALA A 169 6.28 28.23 8.57
CA ALA A 169 6.06 28.85 7.26
C ALA A 169 4.63 28.67 6.74
N LYS A 170 3.83 27.78 7.34
CA LYS A 170 2.50 27.35 6.87
C LYS A 170 2.52 26.99 5.39
N SER A 171 3.50 26.17 5.01
CA SER A 171 3.75 25.80 3.62
C SER A 171 4.28 24.38 3.51
N ILE A 172 3.96 23.74 2.40
CA ILE A 172 4.49 22.44 2.03
C ILE A 172 5.68 22.64 1.10
N SER A 173 6.82 22.07 1.46
CA SER A 173 7.95 21.87 0.55
C SER A 173 7.91 20.45 0.03
N SER A 174 8.03 20.25 -1.29
CA SER A 174 7.88 18.92 -1.89
C SER A 174 8.82 18.67 -3.04
N GLU A 175 9.22 17.41 -3.19
CA GLU A 175 10.01 16.92 -4.31
C GLU A 175 9.45 15.59 -4.80
N VAL A 176 9.59 15.39 -6.11
CA VAL A 176 9.15 14.17 -6.80
C VAL A 176 10.33 13.56 -7.50
N PHE A 177 10.53 12.26 -7.29
CA PHE A 177 11.53 11.45 -7.99
C PHE A 177 10.85 10.57 -9.03
N ASN A 178 11.29 10.69 -10.27
CA ASN A 178 10.83 9.83 -11.35
C ASN A 178 11.77 8.64 -11.52
N LEU A 179 11.21 7.42 -11.46
CA LEU A 179 12.00 6.21 -11.39
C LEU A 179 12.83 5.96 -12.66
N LYS A 180 12.28 6.23 -13.84
CA LYS A 180 12.98 6.02 -15.13
C LYS A 180 14.04 7.07 -15.42
N SER A 181 13.81 8.34 -15.08
CA SER A 181 14.79 9.41 -15.34
C SER A 181 15.87 9.51 -14.26
N HIS A 182 15.59 8.97 -13.06
CA HIS A 182 16.46 9.05 -11.89
C HIS A 182 16.70 10.47 -11.38
N LEU A 183 15.73 11.37 -11.62
CA LEU A 183 15.85 12.78 -11.24
C LEU A 183 14.81 13.15 -10.19
N TRP A 184 15.29 13.90 -9.20
CA TRP A 184 14.45 14.68 -8.32
C TRP A 184 14.05 15.99 -8.99
N LYS A 185 12.81 16.41 -8.78
CA LYS A 185 12.27 17.69 -9.20
C LYS A 185 11.49 18.30 -8.05
N THR A 186 11.74 19.57 -7.76
CA THR A 186 10.92 20.34 -6.81
C THR A 186 9.55 20.60 -7.40
N VAL A 187 8.49 20.35 -6.62
CA VAL A 187 7.12 20.68 -6.98
C VAL A 187 6.64 21.82 -6.09
N GLN A 188 6.13 22.87 -6.73
CA GLN A 188 5.57 24.01 -6.01
C GLN A 188 4.17 23.67 -5.54
N VAL A 189 3.89 23.99 -4.28
CA VAL A 189 2.58 23.75 -3.67
C VAL A 189 1.89 25.09 -3.58
N SER A 190 0.69 25.21 -4.15
CA SER A 190 -0.17 26.37 -3.90
C SER A 190 -0.45 26.49 -2.40
N HIS A 191 -0.82 27.68 -1.92
CA HIS A 191 -1.20 27.84 -0.52
C HIS A 191 -2.36 26.89 -0.17
N ILE A 192 -2.05 25.87 0.64
CA ILE A 192 -2.98 24.87 1.15
C ILE A 192 -2.87 24.93 2.67
N ASP A 193 -3.98 25.19 3.34
CA ASP A 193 -4.06 25.31 4.80
C ASP A 193 -4.27 23.92 5.44
N ILE A 194 -3.23 23.09 5.37
CA ILE A 194 -3.23 21.73 5.90
C ILE A 194 -2.08 21.56 6.87
N ASN A 195 -2.34 20.86 7.97
CA ASN A 195 -1.41 20.49 9.02
C ASN A 195 -1.41 18.97 9.20
N ASN A 196 -0.36 18.46 9.85
CA ASN A 196 -0.26 17.06 10.31
C ASN A 196 -0.70 16.00 9.28
N PRO A 197 -0.16 16.00 8.05
CA PRO A 197 -0.39 14.88 7.14
C PRO A 197 0.19 13.60 7.74
N VAL A 198 -0.52 12.48 7.58
CA VAL A 198 0.02 11.16 7.92
C VAL A 198 1.29 10.87 7.10
N GLU A 199 2.25 10.16 7.70
CA GLU A 199 3.60 10.05 7.11
C GLU A 199 3.65 9.22 5.81
N ILE A 200 2.71 8.31 5.59
CA ILE A 200 2.66 7.40 4.44
C ILE A 200 1.37 7.59 3.65
N GLY A 201 1.52 7.81 2.35
CA GLY A 201 0.43 8.00 1.42
C GLY A 201 0.02 6.73 0.70
N ILE A 202 -1.26 6.64 0.38
CA ILE A 202 -1.88 5.52 -0.33
C ILE A 202 -2.12 5.94 -1.77
N PHE A 203 -1.72 5.12 -2.73
CA PHE A 203 -2.02 5.35 -4.13
C PHE A 203 -3.38 4.77 -4.52
N SER A 204 -4.29 5.62 -4.97
CA SER A 204 -5.59 5.25 -5.54
C SER A 204 -5.99 6.29 -6.60
N ASN A 205 -6.76 5.89 -7.61
CA ASN A 205 -7.31 6.82 -8.61
C ASN A 205 -6.30 7.82 -9.20
N VAL A 206 -5.10 7.34 -9.57
CA VAL A 206 -4.02 8.15 -10.21
C VAL A 206 -3.39 9.19 -9.27
N SER A 207 -3.75 9.19 -8.00
CA SER A 207 -3.22 10.13 -7.00
C SER A 207 -2.69 9.40 -5.78
N VAL A 208 -1.80 10.07 -5.05
CA VAL A 208 -1.34 9.64 -3.74
C VAL A 208 -2.08 10.44 -2.68
N HIS A 209 -2.63 9.79 -1.66
CA HIS A 209 -3.52 10.40 -0.68
C HIS A 209 -2.98 10.27 0.75
N TRP A 210 -3.12 11.34 1.52
CA TRP A 210 -2.80 11.42 2.94
C TRP A 210 -3.98 11.99 3.71
N LEU A 211 -4.34 11.36 4.83
CA LEU A 211 -5.16 12.01 5.84
C LEU A 211 -4.38 13.19 6.42
N ALA A 212 -5.07 14.29 6.63
CA ALA A 212 -4.47 15.49 7.22
C ALA A 212 -5.51 16.31 7.99
N SER A 213 -5.02 17.31 8.71
CA SER A 213 -5.82 18.22 9.51
C SER A 213 -5.94 19.59 8.85
N GLN A 214 -7.15 20.08 8.68
CA GLN A 214 -7.44 21.45 8.29
C GLN A 214 -8.03 22.23 9.46
N GLY A 215 -7.62 23.49 9.59
CA GLY A 215 -8.04 24.38 10.67
C GLY A 215 -7.21 24.23 11.95
N GLY A 216 -7.74 24.73 13.06
CA GLY A 216 -6.99 24.82 14.33
C GLY A 216 -6.94 23.54 15.17
N ASP A 217 -7.75 22.52 14.86
CA ASP A 217 -7.76 21.25 15.60
C ASP A 217 -6.75 20.27 14.99
N LEU A 218 -5.53 20.30 15.52
CA LEU A 218 -4.40 19.49 15.07
C LEU A 218 -4.49 18.02 15.48
N ASN A 219 -5.47 17.64 16.30
CA ASN A 219 -5.61 16.29 16.84
C ASN A 219 -6.51 15.40 15.98
N LYS A 220 -7.11 15.93 14.90
CA LYS A 220 -8.08 15.21 14.08
C LYS A 220 -7.80 15.35 12.61
N HIS A 221 -7.71 14.22 11.92
CA HIS A 221 -7.72 14.24 10.46
C HIS A 221 -9.16 14.45 9.99
N ASN A 222 -9.36 15.54 9.27
CA ASN A 222 -10.68 15.98 8.78
C ASN A 222 -10.67 16.34 7.28
N THR A 223 -9.51 16.24 6.62
CA THR A 223 -9.36 16.48 5.18
C THR A 223 -8.40 15.44 4.57
N ILE A 224 -8.41 15.36 3.24
CA ILE A 224 -7.47 14.56 2.45
C ILE A 224 -6.59 15.51 1.66
N LEU A 225 -5.28 15.43 1.88
CA LEU A 225 -4.29 15.97 0.96
C LEU A 225 -4.02 14.91 -0.10
N SER A 226 -4.08 15.28 -1.38
CA SER A 226 -3.80 14.39 -2.50
C SER A 226 -2.70 14.98 -3.37
N PHE A 227 -1.89 14.15 -3.99
CA PHE A 227 -0.95 14.53 -5.04
C PHE A 227 -1.36 13.82 -6.33
N ASP A 228 -1.84 14.59 -7.31
CA ASP A 228 -2.12 14.08 -8.65
C ASP A 228 -0.79 13.74 -9.33
N VAL A 229 -0.57 12.46 -9.62
CA VAL A 229 0.71 12.00 -10.14
C VAL A 229 0.95 12.51 -11.55
N LYS A 230 -0.10 12.70 -12.35
CA LYS A 230 -0.01 13.10 -13.75
C LYS A 230 0.25 14.61 -13.87
N GLU A 231 -0.57 15.41 -13.20
CA GLU A 231 -0.48 16.87 -13.22
C GLU A 231 0.61 17.40 -12.29
N GLU A 232 1.10 16.57 -11.37
CA GLU A 232 2.07 16.92 -10.32
C GLU A 232 1.59 18.08 -9.44
N LEU A 233 0.33 18.01 -9.02
CA LEU A 233 -0.34 19.04 -8.23
C LEU A 233 -0.90 18.48 -6.93
N PHE A 234 -0.80 19.27 -5.87
CA PHE A 234 -1.48 18.97 -4.62
C PHE A 234 -2.92 19.47 -4.67
N ILE A 235 -3.84 18.62 -4.25
CA ILE A 235 -5.27 18.86 -4.26
C ILE A 235 -5.82 18.50 -2.89
N GLU A 236 -6.63 19.39 -2.33
CA GLU A 236 -7.37 19.13 -1.13
C GLU A 236 -8.74 18.54 -1.46
N THR A 237 -9.19 17.53 -0.70
CA THR A 237 -10.54 16.99 -0.81
C THR A 237 -11.11 16.73 0.58
N ALA A 238 -12.35 17.16 0.81
CA ALA A 238 -13.02 16.97 2.08
C ALA A 238 -13.37 15.50 2.34
N LEU A 239 -13.26 15.11 3.61
CA LEU A 239 -13.74 13.83 4.12
C LEU A 239 -15.28 13.83 4.27
N PRO A 240 -15.91 12.66 4.47
CA PRO A 240 -17.33 12.59 4.81
C PRO A 240 -17.68 13.48 6.01
N ASN A 241 -18.85 14.14 5.95
CA ASN A 241 -19.33 14.96 7.05
C ASN A 241 -19.84 14.06 8.18
N VAL A 242 -19.06 13.97 9.26
CA VAL A 242 -19.31 13.13 10.44
C VAL A 242 -19.23 13.96 11.71
N THR A 243 -19.86 13.47 12.78
CA THR A 243 -19.80 14.13 14.10
C THR A 243 -18.58 13.64 14.87
N TYR A 244 -17.55 14.48 14.95
CA TYR A 244 -16.33 14.21 15.71
C TYR A 244 -16.58 14.29 17.22
N THR A 245 -16.07 13.32 17.95
CA THR A 245 -15.92 13.35 19.42
C THR A 245 -14.44 13.51 19.80
N GLU A 246 -14.11 13.58 21.08
CA GLU A 246 -12.71 13.66 21.54
C GLU A 246 -11.87 12.45 21.13
N TYR A 247 -12.51 11.27 21.03
CA TYR A 247 -11.85 9.99 20.78
C TYR A 247 -12.04 9.45 19.36
N THR A 248 -12.64 10.23 18.46
CA THR A 248 -12.93 9.78 17.08
C THR A 248 -12.34 10.66 16.00
N GLY A 249 -11.96 10.02 14.90
CA GLY A 249 -11.44 10.66 13.71
C GLY A 249 -11.27 9.68 12.55
N PHE A 250 -10.80 10.19 11.42
CA PHE A 250 -10.38 9.33 10.33
C PHE A 250 -8.98 8.80 10.59
N THR A 251 -8.81 7.48 10.46
CA THR A 251 -7.58 6.77 10.84
C THR A 251 -6.88 6.13 9.66
N CYS A 252 -7.61 5.80 8.60
CA CYS A 252 -7.07 5.07 7.45
C CYS A 252 -7.75 5.50 6.14
N LEU A 253 -6.99 5.45 5.05
CA LEU A 253 -7.46 5.51 3.68
C LEU A 253 -7.03 4.22 2.97
N GLY A 254 -7.77 3.83 1.94
CA GLY A 254 -7.37 2.73 1.08
C GLY A 254 -8.17 2.69 -0.22
N ASP A 255 -7.95 1.62 -0.99
CA ASP A 255 -8.65 1.36 -2.23
C ASP A 255 -9.55 0.13 -2.09
N LEU A 256 -10.82 0.28 -2.45
CA LEU A 256 -11.80 -0.79 -2.55
C LEU A 256 -12.31 -0.84 -3.98
N LYS A 257 -11.77 -1.78 -4.77
CA LYS A 257 -12.17 -2.03 -6.17
C LYS A 257 -12.12 -0.74 -7.02
N GLY A 258 -11.08 0.06 -6.85
CA GLY A 258 -10.89 1.34 -7.54
C GLY A 258 -11.66 2.50 -6.93
N CYS A 259 -12.46 2.31 -5.89
CA CYS A 259 -13.08 3.39 -5.13
C CYS A 259 -12.26 3.67 -3.88
N MET A 260 -11.94 4.95 -3.63
CA MET A 260 -11.25 5.33 -2.40
C MET A 260 -12.19 5.12 -1.19
N TYR A 261 -11.67 4.49 -0.13
CA TYR A 261 -12.36 4.41 1.15
C TYR A 261 -11.63 5.18 2.25
N ALA A 262 -12.38 5.60 3.25
CA ALA A 262 -11.89 6.19 4.48
C ALA A 262 -12.51 5.49 5.69
N VAL A 263 -11.71 5.20 6.71
CA VAL A 263 -12.17 4.58 7.96
C VAL A 263 -12.30 5.64 9.03
N TYR A 264 -13.52 5.78 9.56
CA TYR A 264 -13.83 6.65 10.68
C TYR A 264 -14.05 5.82 11.94
N GLY A 265 -13.41 6.19 13.04
CA GLY A 265 -13.54 5.48 14.31
C GLY A 265 -12.60 6.05 15.37
N GLY A 266 -12.26 5.24 16.36
CA GLY A 266 -11.42 5.65 17.49
C GLY A 266 -10.77 4.44 18.18
N SER A 267 -10.01 4.70 19.24
CA SER A 267 -9.57 3.66 20.17
C SER A 267 -10.67 3.34 21.19
N ASP A 268 -10.56 2.17 21.84
CA ASP A 268 -11.30 1.82 23.07
C ASP A 268 -12.83 1.79 22.92
N ASP A 269 -13.40 0.63 22.58
CA ASP A 269 -14.86 0.39 22.49
C ASP A 269 -15.60 1.19 21.41
N ILE A 270 -14.87 1.66 20.39
CA ILE A 270 -15.43 2.47 19.30
C ILE A 270 -15.52 1.67 18.00
N ASP A 271 -16.74 1.53 17.48
CA ASP A 271 -17.00 0.93 16.17
C ASP A 271 -16.30 1.69 15.04
N LEU A 272 -15.91 0.96 13.99
CA LEU A 272 -15.36 1.56 12.77
C LEU A 272 -16.44 1.65 11.69
N ASP A 273 -16.65 2.85 11.16
CA ASP A 273 -17.48 3.11 10.00
C ASP A 273 -16.59 3.27 8.76
N VAL A 274 -16.82 2.48 7.72
CA VAL A 274 -16.10 2.56 6.44
C VAL A 274 -16.94 3.33 5.44
N TRP A 275 -16.37 4.43 4.95
CA TRP A 275 -16.96 5.29 3.93
C TRP A 275 -16.28 5.07 2.60
N VAL A 276 -17.04 5.06 1.51
CA VAL A 276 -16.52 4.94 0.14
C VAL A 276 -16.97 6.13 -0.69
N MET A 277 -16.03 6.70 -1.42
CA MET A 277 -16.27 7.74 -2.41
C MET A 277 -16.68 7.07 -3.73
N LYS A 278 -17.97 7.08 -4.05
CA LYS A 278 -18.50 6.40 -5.25
C LYS A 278 -18.05 7.06 -6.54
N GLU A 279 -17.83 8.37 -6.51
CA GLU A 279 -17.35 9.16 -7.63
C GLU A 279 -16.10 9.92 -7.19
N TYR A 280 -14.95 9.54 -7.73
CA TYR A 280 -13.67 10.10 -7.33
C TYR A 280 -13.63 11.63 -7.46
N GLY A 281 -13.16 12.31 -6.41
CA GLY A 281 -13.13 13.78 -6.30
C GLY A 281 -14.48 14.44 -5.95
N VAL A 282 -15.59 13.69 -5.89
CA VAL A 282 -16.92 14.25 -5.61
C VAL A 282 -17.29 14.02 -4.15
N VAL A 283 -17.17 15.07 -3.32
CA VAL A 283 -17.43 15.01 -1.86
C VAL A 283 -18.82 14.46 -1.52
N ASN A 284 -19.85 14.85 -2.28
CA ASN A 284 -21.22 14.38 -2.03
C ASN A 284 -21.45 12.91 -2.39
N SER A 285 -20.45 12.23 -2.99
CA SER A 285 -20.53 10.81 -3.34
C SER A 285 -20.09 9.87 -2.21
N TRP A 286 -19.54 10.43 -1.12
CA TRP A 286 -19.20 9.66 0.08
C TRP A 286 -20.44 8.98 0.64
N SER A 287 -20.34 7.68 0.87
CA SER A 287 -21.39 6.89 1.49
C SER A 287 -20.80 5.88 2.47
N LYS A 288 -21.42 5.76 3.64
CA LYS A 288 -21.09 4.68 4.56
C LYS A 288 -21.63 3.37 4.00
N ILE A 289 -20.76 2.37 3.87
CA ILE A 289 -21.13 1.06 3.33
C ILE A 289 -20.95 -0.08 4.33
N ILE A 290 -20.03 0.05 5.30
CA ILE A 290 -19.69 -1.00 6.26
C ILE A 290 -19.58 -0.39 7.66
N ARG A 291 -20.04 -1.14 8.67
CA ARG A 291 -19.76 -0.88 10.09
C ARG A 291 -19.15 -2.14 10.68
N LEU A 292 -17.98 -2.01 11.28
CA LEU A 292 -17.32 -3.06 12.05
C LEU A 292 -17.56 -2.76 13.53
N ASN A 293 -18.29 -3.64 14.21
CA ASN A 293 -18.63 -3.41 15.61
C ASN A 293 -17.47 -3.86 16.50
N TRP A 294 -16.97 -3.00 17.37
CA TRP A 294 -15.81 -3.29 18.22
C TRP A 294 -15.99 -4.60 19.00
N VAL A 295 -17.18 -4.80 19.56
CA VAL A 295 -17.56 -5.96 20.39
C VAL A 295 -17.54 -7.31 19.64
N GLU A 296 -17.42 -7.31 18.31
CA GLU A 296 -17.28 -8.54 17.52
C GLU A 296 -15.82 -9.04 17.46
N PHE A 297 -14.87 -8.23 17.94
CA PHE A 297 -13.44 -8.51 17.89
C PHE A 297 -12.87 -8.58 19.31
N ASP A 298 -11.98 -9.55 19.53
CA ASP A 298 -11.20 -9.65 20.76
C ASP A 298 -9.95 -8.75 20.61
N VAL A 299 -10.14 -7.45 20.88
CA VAL A 299 -9.14 -6.39 20.73
C VAL A 299 -9.07 -5.50 21.98
N ASP A 300 -7.84 -5.17 22.36
CA ASP A 300 -7.54 -4.31 23.52
C ASP A 300 -7.15 -2.88 23.11
N TYR A 301 -6.53 -2.68 21.95
CA TYR A 301 -5.89 -1.41 21.56
C TYR A 301 -6.46 -0.79 20.29
N GLY A 302 -6.69 -1.60 19.25
CA GLY A 302 -7.09 -1.07 17.95
C GLY A 302 -7.35 -2.12 16.89
N MET A 303 -8.14 -1.69 15.90
CA MET A 303 -8.49 -2.46 14.72
C MET A 303 -8.18 -1.64 13.47
N HIS A 304 -7.42 -2.22 12.54
CA HIS A 304 -7.00 -1.56 11.31
C HIS A 304 -7.34 -2.42 10.08
N PRO A 305 -8.37 -2.04 9.30
CA PRO A 305 -8.66 -2.69 8.03
C PRO A 305 -7.48 -2.49 7.05
N LEU A 306 -6.87 -3.60 6.62
CA LEU A 306 -5.73 -3.59 5.69
C LEU A 306 -6.20 -3.57 4.22
N CYS A 307 -7.18 -4.40 3.90
CA CYS A 307 -7.85 -4.40 2.59
C CYS A 307 -9.21 -5.09 2.66
N PHE A 308 -10.03 -4.77 1.66
CA PHE A 308 -11.32 -5.40 1.44
C PHE A 308 -11.22 -6.34 0.23
N ILE A 309 -11.49 -7.62 0.46
CA ILE A 309 -11.44 -8.71 -0.54
C ILE A 309 -12.84 -8.93 -1.13
N HIS A 310 -12.98 -9.85 -2.08
CA HIS A 310 -14.22 -10.20 -2.76
C HIS A 310 -15.46 -10.28 -1.84
N GLU A 311 -16.50 -9.65 -2.38
CA GLU A 311 -17.92 -9.51 -2.00
C GLU A 311 -18.29 -9.24 -0.54
N ASP A 312 -17.60 -9.78 0.46
CA ASP A 312 -17.90 -9.54 1.89
C ASP A 312 -16.70 -9.74 2.84
N ASP A 313 -15.48 -9.98 2.36
CA ASP A 313 -14.35 -10.25 3.27
C ASP A 313 -13.45 -9.03 3.49
N VAL A 314 -12.98 -8.86 4.73
CA VAL A 314 -12.01 -7.82 5.11
C VAL A 314 -10.82 -8.47 5.78
N VAL A 315 -9.61 -8.10 5.39
CA VAL A 315 -8.41 -8.41 6.16
C VAL A 315 -8.18 -7.29 7.15
N ILE A 316 -8.06 -7.66 8.42
CA ILE A 316 -7.99 -6.72 9.52
C ILE A 316 -6.78 -7.08 10.38
N ASP A 317 -5.98 -6.07 10.71
CA ASP A 317 -4.96 -6.13 11.74
C ASP A 317 -5.61 -5.77 13.09
N LEU A 318 -5.47 -6.66 14.06
CA LEU A 318 -5.98 -6.54 15.42
C LEU A 318 -4.78 -6.38 16.36
N ASP A 319 -4.68 -5.22 16.99
CA ASP A 319 -3.66 -4.86 17.99
C ASP A 319 -2.20 -5.02 17.55
N ALA A 320 -1.90 -4.99 16.24
CA ALA A 320 -0.56 -5.29 15.73
C ALA A 320 -0.06 -6.68 16.20
N TRP A 321 -0.99 -7.61 16.48
CA TRP A 321 -0.71 -8.91 17.09
C TRP A 321 -1.36 -10.08 16.37
N ASN A 322 -2.57 -9.89 15.84
CA ASN A 322 -3.26 -10.89 15.04
C ASN A 322 -3.77 -10.29 13.75
N ILE A 323 -3.66 -11.04 12.66
CA ILE A 323 -4.31 -10.70 11.40
C ILE A 323 -5.45 -11.68 11.16
N VAL A 324 -6.60 -11.16 10.80
CA VAL A 324 -7.81 -11.96 10.60
C VAL A 324 -8.45 -11.63 9.27
N ARG A 325 -9.10 -12.64 8.68
CA ARG A 325 -10.09 -12.44 7.63
C ARG A 325 -11.46 -12.48 8.28
N TYR A 326 -12.20 -11.39 8.20
CA TYR A 326 -13.55 -11.25 8.71
C TYR A 326 -14.55 -11.20 7.56
N ASN A 327 -15.55 -12.07 7.58
CA ASN A 327 -16.64 -12.05 6.63
C ASN A 327 -17.80 -11.20 7.17
N LEU A 328 -18.13 -10.12 6.47
CA LEU A 328 -19.14 -9.13 6.83
C LEU A 328 -20.56 -9.73 6.86
N SER A 329 -20.86 -10.67 5.97
CA SER A 329 -22.19 -11.29 5.83
C SER A 329 -22.44 -12.37 6.88
N SER A 330 -21.54 -13.34 7.02
CA SER A 330 -21.68 -14.44 7.97
C SER A 330 -21.21 -14.09 9.38
N LYS A 331 -20.50 -12.96 9.56
CA LYS A 331 -19.84 -12.55 10.80
C LYS A 331 -18.87 -13.60 11.34
N THR A 332 -18.21 -14.30 10.44
CA THR A 332 -17.23 -15.33 10.80
C THR A 332 -15.82 -14.80 10.63
N MET A 333 -14.97 -15.11 11.60
CA MET A 333 -13.57 -14.72 11.61
C MET A 333 -12.66 -15.94 11.40
N LYS A 334 -11.61 -15.77 10.60
CA LYS A 334 -10.52 -16.75 10.45
C LYS A 334 -9.19 -16.07 10.77
N MET A 335 -8.46 -16.62 11.73
CA MET A 335 -7.15 -16.11 12.14
C MET A 335 -6.04 -16.64 11.22
N PHE A 336 -5.11 -15.76 10.87
CA PHE A 336 -3.88 -16.15 10.17
C PHE A 336 -2.98 -16.91 11.15
N LYS A 337 -2.23 -17.88 10.66
CA LYS A 337 -1.16 -18.52 11.44
C LYS A 337 -0.15 -17.46 11.87
N LYS A 338 0.25 -17.48 13.14
CA LYS A 338 1.24 -16.54 13.66
C LYS A 338 2.58 -16.71 12.97
N CYS A 339 3.08 -15.59 12.44
CA CYS A 339 4.40 -15.50 11.81
C CYS A 339 5.46 -14.86 12.73
N SER A 340 5.04 -14.26 13.85
CA SER A 340 5.88 -13.53 14.81
C SER A 340 5.35 -13.71 16.22
N THR A 341 6.24 -13.61 17.21
CA THR A 341 5.92 -13.57 18.65
C THR A 341 5.98 -12.16 19.22
N ASP A 342 6.24 -11.15 18.37
CA ASP A 342 6.37 -9.73 18.71
C ASP A 342 5.34 -8.91 17.93
N TRP A 343 5.11 -7.66 18.34
CA TRP A 343 4.28 -6.70 17.62
C TRP A 343 4.77 -6.58 16.17
N HIS A 344 3.82 -6.36 15.26
CA HIS A 344 4.11 -6.26 13.85
C HIS A 344 3.42 -5.10 13.18
N LEU A 345 3.99 -4.68 12.07
CA LEU A 345 3.34 -3.82 11.11
C LEU A 345 2.93 -4.65 9.91
N SER A 346 1.82 -4.25 9.30
CA SER A 346 1.25 -4.92 8.14
C SER A 346 1.02 -3.93 7.00
N LEU A 347 1.24 -4.37 5.76
CA LEU A 347 0.79 -3.65 4.57
C LEU A 347 0.37 -4.63 3.48
N VAL A 348 -0.48 -4.18 2.56
CA VAL A 348 -0.83 -4.96 1.37
C VAL A 348 0.04 -4.55 0.21
N TYR A 349 0.54 -5.53 -0.55
CA TYR A 349 1.24 -5.30 -1.80
C TYR A 349 0.79 -6.29 -2.87
N THR A 350 1.00 -5.93 -4.13
CA THR A 350 0.71 -6.80 -5.28
C THR A 350 1.98 -7.55 -5.69
N GLU A 351 1.93 -8.86 -5.92
CA GLU A 351 3.06 -9.56 -6.52
C GLU A 351 3.29 -9.10 -7.96
N SER A 352 4.52 -8.76 -8.32
CA SER A 352 4.82 -8.28 -9.67
C SER A 352 6.22 -8.65 -10.16
N LEU A 353 6.45 -8.56 -11.47
CA LEU A 353 7.79 -8.67 -12.07
C LEU A 353 8.47 -7.31 -12.28
N VAL A 354 7.88 -6.22 -11.76
CA VAL A 354 8.37 -4.85 -11.98
C VAL A 354 9.75 -4.66 -11.35
N SER A 355 10.65 -4.01 -12.08
CA SER A 355 11.98 -3.69 -11.57
C SER A 355 11.95 -2.37 -10.80
N PRO A 356 12.61 -2.26 -9.62
CA PRO A 356 12.83 -0.97 -8.98
C PRO A 356 13.82 -0.08 -9.78
N TYR A 357 14.32 -0.53 -10.94
CA TYR A 357 15.18 0.26 -11.82
C TYR A 357 14.43 1.03 -12.92
N GLY A 358 13.11 0.84 -13.04
CA GLY A 358 12.29 1.43 -14.12
C GLY A 358 12.13 0.52 -15.33
#